data_AF-A0A535AY30-F1
#
_entry.id   AF-A0A535AY30-F1
#
_cell.length_a   1.000
_cell.length_b   1.000
_cell.length_c   1.000
_cell.angle_alpha   90.00
_cell.angle_beta   90.00
_cell.angle_gamma   90.00
#
_symmetry.space_group_name_H-M   'P 1'
#
loop_
_entity.id
_entity.type
_entity.pdbx_description
1 polymer ?
#
loop_
_entity_poly.entity_id
_entity_poly.type
_entity_poly.pdbx_seq_one_letter_code
_entity_poly.pdbx_strand_id
1 'polypeptide(L)'
;MRHILVIQEDPAIRRVLRSALETNGYDAIMASDLESAWEKLISHKPVAVLCDTETPGINAGELTRRMRAEPNLQDIPVILLRKPFDSLEAADVTDMVRSGLESPARPRDPSAG
;
A
#
# COMPACT_ATOMS: atom_id res chain seq x y z
N MET A 1 -4.17 -16.64 -3.77
CA MET A 1 -3.11 -15.65 -4.06
C MET A 1 -3.23 -14.52 -3.04
N ARG A 2 -2.14 -13.82 -2.70
CA ARG A 2 -2.18 -12.71 -1.73
C ARG A 2 -2.36 -11.38 -2.47
N HIS A 3 -3.38 -10.61 -2.10
CA HIS A 3 -3.64 -9.31 -2.70
C HIS A 3 -2.84 -8.20 -2.03
N ILE A 4 -2.29 -7.30 -2.83
CA ILE A 4 -1.66 -6.05 -2.38
C ILE A 4 -2.47 -4.90 -2.96
N LEU A 5 -2.98 -4.03 -2.10
CA LEU A 5 -3.60 -2.78 -2.55
C LEU A 5 -2.50 -1.75 -2.80
N VAL A 6 -2.49 -1.15 -3.97
CA VAL A 6 -1.55 -0.11 -4.37
C VAL A 6 -2.32 1.19 -4.63
N ILE A 7 -1.91 2.27 -3.99
CA ILE A 7 -2.48 3.61 -4.18
C ILE A 7 -1.48 4.44 -4.99
N GLN A 8 -1.84 4.71 -6.24
CA GLN A 8 -1.01 5.43 -7.21
C GLN A 8 -1.90 5.95 -8.36
N GLU A 9 -1.85 7.24 -8.66
CA GLU A 9 -2.67 7.83 -9.73
C GLU A 9 -2.04 7.67 -11.12
N ASP A 10 -0.70 7.69 -11.20
CA ASP A 10 0.02 7.70 -12.47
C ASP A 10 -0.12 6.32 -13.19
N PRO A 11 -0.72 6.28 -14.39
CA PRO A 11 -0.94 5.04 -15.13
C PRO A 11 0.36 4.33 -15.56
N ALA A 12 1.45 5.05 -15.82
CA ALA A 12 2.73 4.46 -16.17
C ALA A 12 3.34 3.76 -14.95
N ILE A 13 3.36 4.42 -13.80
CA ILE A 13 3.85 3.84 -12.54
C ILE A 13 2.99 2.63 -12.13
N ARG A 14 1.67 2.74 -12.25
CA ARG A 14 0.75 1.62 -11.97
C ARG A 14 1.08 0.36 -12.76
N ARG A 15 1.45 0.48 -14.04
CA ARG A 15 1.85 -0.67 -14.88
C ARG A 15 3.12 -1.34 -14.35
N VAL A 16 4.12 -0.53 -13.98
CA VAL A 16 5.38 -1.03 -13.42
C VAL A 16 5.13 -1.76 -12.09
N LEU A 17 4.41 -1.13 -11.17
CA LEU A 17 4.09 -1.71 -9.86
C LEU A 17 3.28 -3.00 -9.98
N ARG A 18 2.25 -3.01 -10.85
CA ARG A 18 1.46 -4.21 -11.14
C ARG A 18 2.35 -5.35 -11.64
N SER A 19 3.14 -5.08 -12.68
CA SER A 19 4.02 -6.09 -13.29
C SER A 19 5.02 -6.65 -12.27
N ALA A 20 5.59 -5.79 -11.43
CA ALA A 20 6.52 -6.19 -10.39
C ALA A 20 5.88 -7.15 -9.37
N LEU A 21 4.69 -6.81 -8.88
CA LEU A 21 3.96 -7.61 -7.89
C LEU A 21 3.47 -8.95 -8.47
N GLU A 22 2.88 -8.93 -9.67
CA GLU A 22 2.35 -10.12 -10.34
C GLU A 22 3.46 -11.13 -10.68
N THR A 23 4.60 -10.64 -11.18
CA THR A 23 5.78 -11.51 -11.46
C THR A 23 6.32 -12.17 -10.19
N ASN A 24 6.05 -11.60 -9.02
CA ASN A 24 6.48 -12.10 -7.71
C ASN A 24 5.37 -12.82 -6.92
N GLY A 25 4.26 -13.18 -7.58
CA GLY A 25 3.21 -14.03 -7.02
C GLY A 25 2.17 -13.30 -6.15
N TYR A 26 2.12 -11.98 -6.23
CA TYR A 26 1.08 -11.15 -5.62
C TYR A 26 0.07 -10.70 -6.67
N ASP A 27 -1.17 -10.47 -6.27
CA ASP A 27 -2.16 -9.83 -7.13
C ASP A 27 -2.30 -8.36 -6.74
N ALA A 28 -2.09 -7.46 -7.71
CA ALA A 28 -2.09 -6.02 -7.49
C ALA A 28 -3.48 -5.41 -7.73
N ILE A 29 -4.08 -4.92 -6.66
CA ILE A 29 -5.32 -4.16 -6.68
C ILE A 29 -4.95 -2.68 -6.72
N MET A 30 -5.39 -1.95 -7.73
CA MET A 30 -4.98 -0.55 -7.91
C MET A 30 -6.08 0.41 -7.48
N ALA A 31 -5.72 1.45 -6.74
CA ALA A 31 -6.56 2.61 -6.42
C ALA A 31 -5.84 3.90 -6.83
N SER A 32 -6.60 4.92 -7.24
CA SER A 32 -6.09 6.25 -7.61
C SER A 32 -6.24 7.28 -6.50
N ASP A 33 -7.03 6.97 -5.48
CA ASP A 33 -7.50 7.91 -4.47
C ASP A 33 -7.89 7.14 -3.19
N LEU A 34 -8.11 7.87 -2.10
CA LEU A 34 -8.44 7.28 -0.79
C LEU A 34 -9.82 6.60 -0.77
N GLU A 35 -10.79 7.08 -1.54
CA GLU A 35 -12.15 6.54 -1.57
C GLU A 35 -12.16 5.16 -2.23
N SER A 36 -11.63 5.06 -3.44
CA SER A 36 -11.50 3.80 -4.16
C SER A 36 -10.55 2.83 -3.45
N ALA A 37 -9.53 3.33 -2.74
CA ALA A 37 -8.67 2.51 -1.88
C ALA A 37 -9.47 1.89 -0.73
N TRP A 38 -10.35 2.67 -0.09
CA TRP A 38 -11.19 2.22 1.01
C TRP A 38 -12.20 1.15 0.57
N GLU A 39 -12.90 1.37 -0.54
CA GLU A 39 -13.81 0.39 -1.13
C GLU A 39 -13.10 -0.95 -1.42
N LYS A 40 -11.87 -0.86 -1.97
CA LYS A 40 -11.07 -2.03 -2.31
C LYS A 40 -10.50 -2.75 -1.08
N LEU A 41 -10.12 -2.02 -0.03
CA LEU A 41 -9.71 -2.57 1.26
C LEU A 41 -10.79 -3.49 1.83
N ILE A 42 -12.03 -2.99 1.89
CA ILE A 42 -13.18 -3.72 2.43
C ILE A 42 -13.51 -4.95 1.56
N SER A 43 -13.53 -4.76 0.24
CA SER A 43 -14.00 -5.78 -0.69
C SER A 43 -13.01 -6.93 -0.89
N HIS A 44 -11.70 -6.64 -0.89
CA HIS A 44 -10.68 -7.61 -1.31
C HIS A 44 -9.77 -8.10 -0.17
N LYS A 45 -9.80 -7.45 1.00
CA LYS A 45 -9.01 -7.84 2.19
C LYS A 45 -7.53 -8.07 1.85
N PRO A 46 -6.83 -7.05 1.31
CA PRO A 46 -5.43 -7.17 0.95
C PRO A 46 -4.57 -7.47 2.18
N VAL A 47 -3.44 -8.16 1.97
CA VAL A 47 -2.49 -8.47 3.06
C VAL A 47 -1.57 -7.30 3.39
N ALA A 48 -1.50 -6.29 2.51
CA ALA A 48 -0.78 -5.04 2.72
C ALA A 48 -1.32 -3.94 1.81
N VAL A 49 -1.07 -2.69 2.20
CA VAL A 49 -1.27 -1.50 1.36
C VAL A 49 0.09 -0.90 1.00
N LEU A 50 0.36 -0.72 -0.28
CA LEU A 50 1.48 0.07 -0.79
C LEU A 50 0.95 1.45 -1.17
N CYS A 51 1.33 2.48 -0.42
CA CYS A 51 0.79 3.83 -0.56
C CYS A 51 1.88 4.79 -1.06
N ASP A 52 1.67 5.39 -2.23
CA ASP A 52 2.49 6.51 -2.66
C ASP A 52 2.13 7.78 -1.87
N THR A 53 3.12 8.34 -1.17
CA THR A 53 2.95 9.57 -0.40
C THR A 53 3.32 10.84 -1.16
N GLU A 54 3.92 10.70 -2.35
CA GLU A 54 4.27 11.83 -3.22
C GLU A 54 3.09 12.22 -4.13
N THR A 55 2.13 11.32 -4.35
CA THR A 55 0.90 11.61 -5.10
C THR A 55 0.05 12.69 -4.37
N PRO A 56 -0.22 13.85 -5.00
CA PRO A 56 -1.09 14.87 -4.42
C PRO A 56 -2.48 14.33 -4.10
N GLY A 57 -3.02 14.69 -2.93
CA GLY A 57 -4.35 14.25 -2.49
C GLY A 57 -4.38 12.88 -1.80
N ILE A 58 -3.27 12.14 -1.79
CA ILE A 58 -3.14 10.92 -0.97
C ILE A 58 -2.58 11.27 0.41
N ASN A 59 -3.36 11.03 1.45
CA ASN A 59 -2.92 11.16 2.83
C ASN A 59 -2.84 9.78 3.49
N ALA A 60 -1.64 9.19 3.47
CA ALA A 60 -1.38 7.88 4.08
C ALA A 60 -1.65 7.85 5.59
N GLY A 61 -1.45 8.97 6.29
CA GLY A 61 -1.73 9.08 7.72
C GLY A 61 -3.22 8.98 8.04
N GLU A 62 -4.05 9.65 7.24
CA GLU A 62 -5.51 9.57 7.34
C GLU A 62 -6.01 8.16 7.02
N LEU A 63 -5.53 7.54 5.94
CA LEU A 63 -5.86 6.16 5.60
C LEU A 63 -5.51 5.21 6.75
N THR A 64 -4.29 5.32 7.29
CA THR A 64 -3.84 4.50 8.41
C THR A 64 -4.72 4.70 9.63
N ARG A 65 -5.09 5.95 9.97
CA ARG A 65 -5.98 6.26 11.09
C ARG A 65 -7.35 5.59 10.92
N ARG A 66 -7.95 5.67 9.72
CA ARG A 66 -9.23 5.00 9.43
C ARG A 66 -9.11 3.49 9.52
N MET A 67 -8.08 2.90 8.92
CA MET A 67 -7.84 1.45 8.99
C MET A 67 -7.69 0.97 10.44
N ARG A 68 -7.04 1.75 11.31
CA ARG A 68 -6.87 1.42 12.73
C ARG A 68 -8.17 1.48 13.53
N ALA A 69 -9.15 2.27 13.11
CA ALA A 69 -10.46 2.31 13.73
C ALA A 69 -11.35 1.10 13.34
N GLU A 70 -10.98 0.38 12.28
CA GLU A 70 -11.72 -0.77 11.77
C GLU A 70 -11.08 -2.10 12.24
N PRO A 71 -11.76 -2.91 13.08
CA PRO A 71 -11.18 -4.12 13.67
C PRO A 71 -10.61 -5.13 12.66
N ASN A 72 -11.20 -5.18 11.45
CA ASN A 72 -10.79 -6.09 10.38
C ASN A 72 -9.65 -5.56 9.51
N LEU A 73 -9.29 -4.28 9.64
CA LEU A 73 -8.26 -3.62 8.82
C LEU A 73 -7.07 -3.14 9.65
N GLN A 74 -7.22 -3.05 10.98
CA GLN A 74 -6.22 -2.47 11.88
C GLN A 74 -4.85 -3.14 11.78
N ASP A 75 -4.77 -4.44 11.48
CA ASP A 75 -3.50 -5.17 11.41
C ASP A 75 -2.85 -5.18 10.03
N ILE A 76 -3.53 -4.65 9.00
CA ILE A 76 -3.00 -4.59 7.64
C ILE A 76 -1.87 -3.55 7.60
N PRO A 77 -0.63 -3.93 7.23
CA PRO A 77 0.48 -2.99 7.15
C PRO A 77 0.29 -2.00 5.99
N VAL A 78 0.63 -0.74 6.26
CA VAL A 78 0.74 0.33 5.26
C VAL A 78 2.22 0.59 5.01
N ILE A 79 2.65 0.30 3.78
CA ILE A 79 4.03 0.42 3.30
C ILE A 79 4.10 1.68 2.46
N LEU A 80 4.96 2.60 2.85
CA LEU A 80 5.09 3.89 2.17
C LEU A 80 6.07 3.76 1.00
N LEU A 81 5.59 4.07 -0.19
CA LEU A 81 6.42 4.13 -1.39
C LEU A 81 7.03 5.52 -1.48
N ARG A 82 8.33 5.63 -1.20
CA ARG A 82 9.09 6.88 -1.24
C ARG A 82 10.36 6.69 -2.06
N LYS A 83 10.28 6.84 -3.39
CA LYS A 83 11.44 6.84 -4.30
C LYS A 83 11.11 7.63 -5.57
N PRO A 84 12.13 8.15 -6.29
CA PRO A 84 11.98 8.49 -7.69
C PRO A 84 11.51 7.25 -8.48
N PHE A 85 10.37 7.34 -9.16
CA PHE A 85 9.79 6.21 -9.89
C PHE A 85 10.59 5.79 -11.13
N ASP A 86 11.43 6.69 -11.64
CA ASP A 86 12.33 6.44 -12.78
C ASP A 86 13.40 5.39 -12.48
N SER A 87 13.69 5.16 -11.20
CA SER A 87 14.75 4.27 -10.70
C SER A 87 14.19 3.06 -9.95
N LEU A 88 12.88 2.85 -10.00
CA LEU A 88 12.20 1.80 -9.25
C LEU A 88 12.29 0.46 -9.99
N GLU A 89 12.98 -0.52 -9.40
CA GLU A 89 13.05 -1.87 -9.96
C GLU A 89 11.97 -2.78 -9.38
N ALA A 90 11.61 -3.85 -10.10
CA ALA A 90 10.64 -4.82 -9.62
C ALA A 90 11.08 -5.51 -8.31
N ALA A 91 12.39 -5.69 -8.12
CA ALA A 91 12.96 -6.24 -6.89
C ALA A 91 12.71 -5.30 -5.69
N ASP A 92 12.91 -3.98 -5.87
CA ASP A 92 12.66 -2.99 -4.81
C ASP A 92 11.22 -3.07 -4.29
N VAL A 93 10.24 -3.08 -5.21
CA VAL A 93 8.82 -3.14 -4.85
C VAL A 93 8.52 -4.39 -4.04
N THR A 94 9.08 -5.52 -4.47
CA THR A 94 8.83 -6.81 -3.84
C THR A 94 9.48 -6.89 -2.47
N ASP A 95 10.70 -6.38 -2.32
CA ASP A 95 11.42 -6.37 -1.05
C ASP A 95 10.77 -5.43 -0.04
N MET A 96 10.25 -4.28 -0.49
CA MET A 96 9.42 -3.40 0.34
C MET A 96 8.17 -4.13 0.87
N VAL A 97 7.46 -4.85 -0.01
CA VAL A 97 6.28 -5.63 0.38
C VAL A 97 6.63 -6.76 1.34
N ARG A 98 7.67 -7.55 1.06
CA ARG A 98 8.12 -8.63 1.94
C ARG A 98 8.53 -8.10 3.31
N SER A 99 9.37 -7.06 3.34
CA SER A 99 9.83 -6.45 4.58
C SER A 99 8.66 -5.88 5.39
N GLY A 100 7.67 -5.26 4.75
CA GLY A 100 6.49 -4.74 5.44
C GLY A 100 5.54 -5.83 5.95
N LEU A 101 5.51 -7.01 5.32
CA LEU A 101 4.75 -8.16 5.79
C LEU A 101 5.46 -8.90 6.94
N GLU A 102 6.79 -8.96 6.93
CA GLU A 102 7.61 -9.60 7.97
C GLU A 102 7.79 -8.72 9.21
N SER A 103 7.85 -7.42 8.99
CA SER A 103 7.91 -6.40 10.04
C SER A 103 6.78 -5.39 9.78
N PRO A 104 5.52 -5.78 10.01
CA PRO A 104 4.43 -4.82 9.99
C PRO A 104 4.74 -3.86 11.11
N ALA A 105 5.31 -2.69 10.77
CA ALA A 105 5.66 -1.68 11.74
C ALA A 105 4.42 -1.52 12.62
N ARG A 106 4.50 -1.89 13.90
CA ARG A 106 3.50 -1.47 14.88
C ARG A 106 3.71 0.03 15.00
N PRO A 107 2.87 0.90 14.40
CA PRO A 107 3.13 2.31 14.47
C PRO A 107 2.67 2.75 15.85
N ARG A 108 3.59 3.38 16.59
CA ARG A 108 3.33 3.95 17.91
C ARG A 108 2.01 4.72 17.90
N ASP A 109 1.22 4.50 18.94
CA ASP A 109 0.03 5.27 19.20
C ASP A 109 0.35 6.78 19.04
N PRO A 110 -0.23 7.49 18.05
CA PRO A 110 -0.01 8.91 17.91
C PRO A 110 -0.60 9.72 19.07
N SER A 111 -1.31 9.07 20.00
CA SER A 111 -1.81 9.62 21.27
C SER A 111 -0.77 9.56 22.41
N ALA A 112 0.41 8.98 22.20
CA ALA A 112 1.45 8.84 23.23
C ALA A 112 2.40 10.06 23.34
N GLY A 113 1.91 11.26 23.01
CA GLY A 113 2.59 12.54 23.16
C GLY A 113 1.75 13.53 23.94
#